data_AF-A0A939F715-F1
#
_entry.id   AF-A0A939F715-F1
#
_cell.length_a   1.000
_cell.length_b   1.000
_cell.length_c   1.000
_cell.angle_alpha   90.00
_cell.angle_beta   90.00
_cell.angle_gamma   90.00
#
_symmetry.space_group_name_H-M   'P 1'
#
loop_
_entity.id
_entity.type
_entity.pdbx_description
1 polymer ?
#
loop_
_entity_poly.entity_id
_entity_poly.type
_entity_poly.pdbx_seq_one_letter_code
_entity_poly.pdbx_strand_id
1 'polypeptide(L)'
;MREGLGWQTADGCGSVGVTKVIGQTGSVCGSRLCRWSNLCRPAALCQATQVAEKLGAGERHEGSGYVLVDGLGRALNGRQLRERAYPVMAEHSLRRVRLYDARASCFTYLANKGVPDHLLARWAGHTDVRTTKQWYVKPDVEDLRPTADIWGELAIAPAPLTERM
;
A
#
# COMPACT_ATOMS: atom_id res chain seq x y z
N MET A 1 -23.93 -17.52 7.73
CA MET A 1 -24.63 -16.45 6.97
C MET A 1 -23.56 -15.50 6.43
N ARG A 2 -23.29 -15.55 5.12
CA ARG A 2 -22.38 -14.60 4.45
C ARG A 2 -23.21 -13.39 4.07
N GLU A 3 -23.09 -12.31 4.83
CA GLU A 3 -23.66 -11.02 4.43
C GLU A 3 -22.95 -10.56 3.14
N GLY A 4 -23.76 -10.12 2.18
CA GLY A 4 -23.30 -9.75 0.84
C GLY A 4 -22.25 -8.66 0.87
N LEU A 5 -21.15 -8.89 0.14
CA LEU A 5 -20.19 -7.87 -0.24
C LEU A 5 -20.84 -6.95 -1.29
N GLY A 6 -21.76 -6.10 -0.84
CA GLY A 6 -22.36 -5.05 -1.66
C GLY A 6 -21.41 -3.87 -1.78
N TRP A 7 -21.02 -3.54 -3.02
CA TRP A 7 -20.31 -2.31 -3.34
C TRP A 7 -21.34 -1.18 -3.50
N GLN A 8 -21.45 -0.31 -2.50
CA GLN A 8 -22.26 0.90 -2.62
C GLN A 8 -21.38 2.03 -3.15
N THR A 9 -21.53 2.38 -4.43
CA THR A 9 -21.10 3.68 -4.92
C THR A 9 -22.15 4.69 -4.48
N ALA A 10 -21.82 5.50 -3.47
CA ALA A 10 -22.61 6.68 -3.17
C ALA A 10 -22.47 7.65 -4.36
N ASP A 11 -23.61 7.98 -4.96
CA ASP A 11 -23.75 8.88 -6.08
C ASP A 11 -23.15 10.26 -5.81
N GLY A 12 -22.65 10.88 -6.88
CA GLY A 12 -22.45 12.33 -6.96
C GLY A 12 -21.03 12.81 -6.71
N CYS A 13 -20.36 13.20 -7.81
CA CYS A 13 -19.39 14.30 -7.87
C CYS A 13 -18.46 14.46 -6.64
N GLY A 14 -17.65 13.45 -6.36
CA GLY A 14 -16.64 13.50 -5.32
C GLY A 14 -15.83 12.22 -5.33
N SER A 15 -14.55 12.30 -5.67
CA SER A 15 -13.64 11.18 -5.96
C SER A 15 -13.24 10.34 -4.74
N VAL A 16 -14.19 10.01 -3.85
CA VAL A 16 -13.89 9.52 -2.52
C VAL A 16 -14.91 8.46 -2.05
N GLY A 17 -14.72 7.22 -2.49
CA GLY A 17 -15.41 6.05 -1.93
C GLY A 17 -14.74 5.54 -0.64
N VAL A 18 -15.45 4.70 0.10
CA VAL A 18 -14.90 3.96 1.25
C VAL A 18 -15.11 2.47 0.99
N THR A 19 -14.07 1.64 1.13
CA THR A 19 -14.23 0.17 1.07
C THR A 19 -13.80 -0.46 2.38
N LYS A 20 -14.59 -1.46 2.79
CA LYS A 20 -14.28 -2.33 3.91
C LYS A 20 -13.29 -3.39 3.42
N VAL A 21 -12.04 -3.30 3.85
CA VAL A 21 -11.09 -4.41 3.75
C VAL A 21 -11.42 -5.36 4.89
N ILE A 22 -11.86 -6.58 4.58
CA ILE A 22 -12.18 -7.61 5.58
C ILE A 22 -11.03 -8.62 5.61
N GLY A 23 -10.27 -8.65 6.71
CA GLY A 23 -9.33 -9.73 6.99
C GLY A 23 -10.07 -11.03 7.32
N GLN A 24 -9.44 -12.18 7.03
CA GLN A 24 -10.03 -13.50 7.32
C GLN A 24 -10.13 -13.84 8.82
N THR A 25 -9.55 -13.01 9.69
CA THR A 25 -9.67 -13.16 11.13
C THR A 25 -11.03 -12.60 11.55
N GLY A 26 -11.88 -13.40 12.20
CA GLY A 26 -13.18 -12.97 12.75
C GLY A 26 -13.09 -11.92 13.88
N SER A 27 -11.94 -11.27 14.03
CA SER A 27 -11.67 -10.20 14.98
C SER A 27 -11.96 -8.85 14.33
N VAL A 28 -12.56 -7.92 15.09
CA VAL A 28 -12.78 -6.51 14.70
C VAL A 28 -11.49 -5.83 14.23
N CYS A 29 -10.34 -6.30 14.71
CA CYS A 29 -9.00 -5.83 14.33
C CYS A 29 -8.65 -6.12 12.84
N GLY A 30 -9.29 -7.14 12.25
CA GLY A 30 -9.06 -7.57 10.88
C GLY A 30 -9.79 -6.75 9.82
N SER A 31 -10.85 -6.01 10.19
CA SER A 31 -11.65 -5.23 9.23
C SER A 31 -11.41 -3.73 9.36
N ARG A 32 -11.16 -3.03 8.25
CA ARG A 32 -10.89 -1.58 8.25
C ARG A 32 -11.52 -0.87 7.07
N LEU A 33 -11.98 0.35 7.32
CA LEU A 33 -12.45 1.28 6.31
C LEU A 33 -11.30 2.21 5.93
N CYS A 34 -10.84 2.09 4.68
CA CYS A 34 -9.86 3.01 4.12
C CYS A 34 -10.59 3.90 3.10
N ARG A 35 -10.36 5.21 3.22
CA ARG A 35 -10.86 6.19 2.25
C ARG A 35 -9.98 6.13 1.02
N TRP A 36 -10.59 5.90 -0.13
CA TRP A 36 -9.84 5.80 -1.38
C TRP A 36 -9.48 7.18 -1.93
N SER A 37 -8.33 7.24 -2.60
CA SER A 37 -8.04 8.29 -3.58
C SER A 37 -8.29 7.74 -4.99
N ASN A 38 -8.09 8.58 -5.99
CA ASN A 38 -8.18 8.24 -7.42
C ASN A 38 -7.24 7.09 -7.86
N LEU A 39 -6.27 6.70 -7.02
CA LEU A 39 -5.39 5.54 -7.23
C LEU A 39 -6.12 4.18 -7.27
N CYS A 40 -7.39 4.17 -6.90
CA CYS A 40 -8.21 2.97 -6.73
C CYS A 40 -9.12 2.71 -7.94
N ARG A 41 -9.08 3.64 -8.92
CA ARG A 41 -9.72 3.53 -10.24
C ARG A 41 -9.41 2.21 -10.98
N PRO A 42 -8.23 1.57 -10.84
CA PRO A 42 -7.98 0.27 -11.46
C PRO A 42 -8.98 -0.81 -11.02
N ALA A 43 -9.53 -0.75 -9.81
CA ALA A 43 -10.54 -1.72 -9.36
C ALA A 43 -11.85 -1.59 -10.16
N ALA A 44 -12.27 -0.37 -10.50
CA ALA A 44 -13.42 -0.14 -11.35
C ALA A 44 -13.18 -0.62 -12.80
N LEU A 45 -11.95 -0.46 -13.30
CA LEU A 45 -11.56 -1.02 -14.60
C LEU A 45 -11.62 -2.56 -14.59
N CYS A 46 -11.11 -3.20 -13.53
CA CYS A 46 -11.22 -4.65 -13.37
C CYS A 46 -12.68 -5.11 -13.36
N GLN A 47 -13.58 -4.39 -12.68
CA GLN A 47 -15.00 -4.73 -12.66
C GLN A 47 -15.64 -4.63 -14.05
N ALA A 48 -15.32 -3.59 -14.83
CA ALA A 48 -15.81 -3.47 -16.20
C ALA A 48 -15.36 -4.64 -17.09
N THR A 49 -14.09 -5.05 -16.97
CA THR A 49 -13.56 -6.23 -17.68
C THR A 49 -14.26 -7.52 -17.23
N GLN A 50 -14.48 -7.70 -15.93
CA GLN A 50 -15.18 -8.88 -15.40
C GLN A 50 -16.62 -9.00 -15.92
N VAL A 51 -17.33 -7.87 -16.09
CA VAL A 51 -18.69 -7.89 -16.67
C VAL A 51 -18.64 -8.42 -18.10
N ALA A 52 -17.67 -7.98 -18.91
CA ALA A 52 -17.49 -8.48 -20.27
C ALA A 52 -17.10 -9.97 -20.30
N GLU A 53 -16.19 -10.40 -19.42
CA GLU A 53 -15.79 -11.80 -19.28
C GLU A 53 -16.97 -12.69 -18.84
N LYS A 54 -17.81 -12.20 -17.92
CA LYS A 54 -19.01 -12.90 -17.48
C LYS A 54 -20.02 -13.08 -18.61
N LEU A 55 -20.21 -12.06 -19.44
CA LEU A 55 -21.10 -12.15 -20.62
C LEU A 55 -20.58 -13.19 -21.64
N GLY A 56 -19.26 -13.27 -21.84
CA GLY A 56 -18.67 -14.25 -22.75
C GLY A 56 -18.64 -15.69 -22.20
N ALA A 57 -18.45 -15.85 -20.89
CA ALA A 57 -18.37 -17.17 -20.25
C ALA A 57 -19.75 -17.78 -19.91
N GLY A 58 -20.78 -16.95 -19.77
CA GLY A 58 -22.15 -17.36 -19.45
C GLY A 58 -22.23 -18.09 -18.11
N GLU A 59 -22.94 -19.22 -18.08
CA GLU A 59 -23.13 -20.07 -16.89
C GLU A 59 -21.84 -20.68 -16.32
N ARG A 60 -20.74 -20.64 -17.08
CA ARG A 60 -19.43 -21.13 -16.62
C ARG A 60 -18.71 -20.14 -15.71
N HIS A 61 -19.23 -18.92 -15.55
CA HIS A 61 -18.64 -17.89 -14.71
C HIS A 61 -19.10 -18.04 -13.25
N GLU A 62 -18.18 -18.35 -12.34
CA GLU A 62 -18.50 -18.65 -10.94
C GLU A 62 -18.95 -17.42 -10.13
N GLY A 63 -18.64 -16.19 -10.61
CA GLY A 63 -19.13 -14.97 -9.98
C GLY A 63 -18.71 -14.81 -8.51
N SER A 64 -17.46 -15.14 -8.19
CA SER A 64 -16.96 -15.25 -6.81
C SER A 64 -17.01 -13.97 -5.95
N GLY A 65 -17.28 -12.81 -6.55
CA GLY A 65 -17.39 -11.51 -5.87
C GLY A 65 -16.05 -10.83 -5.55
N TYR A 66 -14.93 -11.38 -6.01
CA TYR A 66 -13.60 -10.77 -5.89
C TYR A 66 -13.26 -9.86 -7.08
N VAL A 67 -12.41 -8.86 -6.87
CA VAL A 67 -11.94 -7.95 -7.93
C VAL A 67 -10.79 -8.57 -8.76
N LEU A 68 -10.02 -9.47 -8.16
CA LEU A 68 -8.93 -10.17 -8.85
C LEU A 68 -9.34 -11.62 -9.09
N VAL A 69 -9.85 -11.88 -10.29
CA VAL A 69 -10.35 -13.18 -10.73
C VAL A 69 -9.66 -13.64 -12.01
N ASP A 70 -9.76 -14.93 -12.31
CA ASP A 70 -9.48 -15.43 -13.66
C ASP A 70 -10.66 -15.17 -14.61
N GLY A 71 -10.50 -15.49 -15.90
CA GLY A 71 -11.56 -15.27 -16.89
C GLY A 71 -12.83 -16.09 -16.67
N LEU A 72 -12.82 -17.05 -15.74
CA LEU A 72 -14.00 -17.82 -15.32
C LEU A 72 -14.59 -17.29 -13.99
N GLY A 73 -14.07 -16.19 -13.47
CA GLY A 73 -14.58 -15.56 -12.25
C GLY A 73 -14.09 -16.20 -10.96
N ARG A 74 -13.05 -17.04 -11.00
CA ARG A 74 -12.48 -17.70 -9.81
C ARG A 74 -11.44 -16.81 -9.15
N ALA A 75 -11.39 -16.82 -7.82
CA ALA A 75 -10.42 -16.03 -7.07
C ALA A 75 -8.98 -16.47 -7.39
N LEU A 76 -8.11 -15.50 -7.68
CA LEU A 76 -6.70 -15.79 -7.90
C LEU A 76 -5.98 -16.08 -6.58
N ASN A 77 -5.17 -17.13 -6.57
CA ASN A 77 -4.27 -17.41 -5.46
C ASN A 77 -2.98 -16.56 -5.56
N GLY A 78 -2.23 -16.46 -4.45
CA GLY A 78 -1.01 -15.65 -4.41
C GLY A 78 0.10 -16.09 -5.36
N ARG A 79 0.13 -17.36 -5.78
CA ARG A 79 1.07 -17.85 -6.80
C ARG A 79 0.67 -17.34 -8.19
N GLN A 80 -0.59 -17.52 -8.59
CA GLN A 80 -1.15 -17.08 -9.87
C GLN A 80 -0.98 -15.56 -10.03
N LEU A 81 -1.19 -14.80 -8.95
CA LEU A 81 -1.00 -13.35 -8.99
C LEU A 81 0.46 -12.96 -9.31
N ARG A 82 1.44 -13.67 -8.72
CA ARG A 82 2.86 -13.44 -9.01
C ARG A 82 3.25 -13.87 -10.43
N GLU A 83 2.75 -15.01 -10.88
CA GLU A 83 2.98 -15.52 -12.25
C GLU A 83 2.45 -14.54 -13.31
N ARG A 84 1.34 -13.84 -13.03
CA ARG A 84 0.81 -12.79 -13.92
C ARG A 84 1.55 -11.46 -13.80
N ALA A 85 2.04 -11.09 -12.62
CA ALA A 85 2.71 -9.80 -12.42
C ALA A 85 4.14 -9.75 -12.95
N TYR A 86 4.92 -10.84 -12.86
CA TYR A 86 6.32 -10.82 -13.28
C TYR A 86 6.53 -10.58 -14.79
N PRO A 87 5.72 -11.14 -15.70
CA PRO A 87 5.79 -10.80 -17.13
C PRO A 87 5.55 -9.31 -17.39
N VAL A 88 4.54 -8.72 -16.73
CA VAL A 88 4.23 -7.28 -16.85
C VAL A 88 5.40 -6.42 -16.34
N MET A 89 6.03 -6.82 -15.23
CA MET A 89 7.25 -6.14 -14.76
C MET A 89 8.38 -6.22 -15.78
N ALA A 90 8.58 -7.38 -16.41
CA ALA A 90 9.62 -7.56 -17.42
C ALA A 90 9.37 -6.74 -18.68
N GLU A 91 8.12 -6.67 -19.15
CA GLU A 91 7.70 -5.87 -20.30
C GLU A 91 7.99 -4.38 -20.10
N HIS A 92 7.77 -3.87 -18.88
CA HIS A 92 8.06 -2.48 -18.52
C HIS A 92 9.49 -2.24 -18.04
N SER A 93 10.41 -3.20 -18.23
CA SER A 93 11.80 -3.10 -17.77
C SER A 93 11.96 -2.78 -16.27
N LEU A 94 10.98 -3.20 -15.46
CA LEU A 94 11.00 -3.02 -14.01
C LEU A 94 11.80 -4.14 -13.37
N ARG A 95 12.52 -3.82 -12.29
CA ARG A 95 13.16 -4.83 -11.44
C ARG A 95 12.10 -5.81 -10.96
N ARG A 96 12.40 -7.11 -11.03
CA ARG A 96 11.53 -8.14 -10.47
C ARG A 96 11.51 -8.01 -8.93
N VAL A 97 10.41 -7.49 -8.40
CA VAL A 97 10.12 -7.39 -6.96
C VAL A 97 8.85 -8.16 -6.62
N ARG A 98 8.74 -8.61 -5.36
CA ARG A 98 7.50 -9.28 -4.93
C ARG A 98 6.42 -8.22 -4.79
N LEU A 99 5.19 -8.57 -5.15
CA LEU A 99 4.03 -7.67 -4.99
C LEU A 99 3.85 -7.22 -3.53
N TYR A 100 4.20 -8.08 -2.57
CA TYR A 100 4.16 -7.74 -1.16
C TYR A 100 5.12 -6.61 -0.79
N ASP A 101 6.26 -6.50 -1.47
CA ASP A 101 7.28 -5.47 -1.17
C ASP A 101 6.76 -4.06 -1.51
N ALA A 102 5.85 -3.95 -2.49
CA ALA A 102 5.20 -2.68 -2.83
C ALA A 102 4.45 -2.07 -1.63
N ARG A 103 3.90 -2.91 -0.73
CA ARG A 103 3.26 -2.43 0.49
C ARG A 103 4.25 -1.68 1.37
N ALA A 104 5.44 -2.23 1.58
CA ALA A 104 6.46 -1.60 2.40
C ALA A 104 6.93 -0.28 1.78
N SER A 105 7.18 -0.27 0.47
CA SER A 105 7.57 0.95 -0.26
C SER A 105 6.53 2.06 -0.16
N CYS A 106 5.23 1.74 -0.29
CA CYS A 106 4.16 2.72 -0.14
C CYS A 106 4.12 3.33 1.27
N PHE A 107 4.27 2.52 2.32
CA PHE A 107 4.24 3.04 3.68
C PHE A 107 5.50 3.82 4.04
N THR A 108 6.68 3.42 3.57
CA THR A 108 7.91 4.22 3.71
C THR A 108 7.77 5.56 2.98
N TYR A 109 7.22 5.57 1.76
CA TYR A 109 6.96 6.81 1.05
C TYR A 109 6.02 7.75 1.83
N LEU A 110 4.92 7.23 2.38
CA LEU A 110 4.01 8.03 3.19
C LEU A 110 4.65 8.52 4.50
N ALA A 111 5.48 7.70 5.14
CA ALA A 111 6.24 8.10 6.33
C ALA A 111 7.19 9.26 6.02
N ASN A 112 7.94 9.17 4.92
CA ASN A 112 8.87 10.22 4.50
C ASN A 112 8.15 11.52 4.07
N LYS A 113 6.87 11.44 3.66
CA LYS A 113 6.03 12.62 3.42
C LYS A 113 5.40 13.21 4.69
N GLY A 114 5.77 12.71 5.87
CA GLY A 114 5.33 13.26 7.16
C GLY A 114 3.93 12.85 7.59
N VAL A 115 3.39 11.75 7.05
CA VAL A 115 2.10 11.23 7.53
C VAL A 115 2.24 10.72 8.97
N PRO A 116 1.37 11.15 9.91
CA PRO A 116 1.45 10.71 11.30
C PRO A 116 1.41 9.19 11.47
N ASP A 117 2.25 8.66 12.36
CA ASP A 117 2.45 7.22 12.51
C ASP A 117 1.20 6.44 12.92
N HIS A 118 0.30 7.07 13.70
CA HIS A 118 -0.96 6.45 14.11
C HIS A 118 -1.91 6.23 12.92
N LEU A 119 -1.87 7.10 11.91
CA LEU A 119 -2.63 6.93 10.66
C LEU A 119 -2.01 5.85 9.78
N LEU A 120 -0.68 5.81 9.69
CA LEU A 120 0.05 4.74 9.00
C LEU A 120 -0.24 3.37 9.64
N ALA A 121 -0.21 3.29 10.97
CA ALA A 121 -0.52 2.08 11.71
C ALA A 121 -1.96 1.62 11.45
N ARG A 122 -2.91 2.55 11.42
CA ARG A 122 -4.31 2.26 11.08
C ARG A 122 -4.45 1.76 9.64
N TRP A 123 -3.77 2.37 8.68
CA TRP A 123 -3.79 1.92 7.28
C TRP A 123 -3.13 0.54 7.11
N ALA A 124 -1.96 0.34 7.72
CA ALA A 124 -1.26 -0.95 7.71
C ALA A 124 -2.05 -2.03 8.47
N GLY A 125 -2.86 -1.65 9.44
CA GLY A 125 -3.54 -2.61 10.32
C GLY A 125 -2.70 -3.17 11.42
N HIS A 126 -1.73 -2.38 11.88
CA HIS A 126 -0.94 -2.74 13.03
C HIS A 126 -1.68 -2.29 14.30
N THR A 127 -1.74 -3.18 15.29
CA THR A 127 -2.32 -2.86 16.60
C THR A 127 -1.45 -1.85 17.36
N ASP A 128 -0.14 -1.88 17.13
CA ASP A 128 0.83 -1.01 17.79
C ASP A 128 1.56 -0.11 16.78
N VAL A 129 1.61 1.18 17.07
CA VAL A 129 2.32 2.21 16.29
C VAL A 129 3.83 1.94 16.27
N ARG A 130 4.40 1.37 17.33
CA ARG A 130 5.84 1.08 17.42
C ARG A 130 6.31 0.18 16.28
N THR A 131 5.50 -0.83 15.94
CA THR A 131 5.80 -1.74 14.82
C THR A 131 5.88 -0.98 13.50
N THR A 132 4.92 -0.08 13.25
CA THR A 132 4.86 0.74 12.04
C THR A 132 6.11 1.62 11.88
N LYS A 133 6.55 2.27 12.97
CA LYS A 133 7.80 3.06 12.97
C LYS A 133 9.01 2.21 12.63
N GLN A 134 9.16 1.06 13.29
CA GLN A 134 10.29 0.17 13.09
C GLN A 134 10.42 -0.31 11.64
N TRP A 135 9.29 -0.62 11.00
CA TRP A 135 9.26 -1.15 9.65
C TRP A 135 9.41 -0.09 8.57
N TYR A 136 8.74 1.07 8.71
CA TYR A 136 8.56 2.00 7.59
C TYR A 136 9.33 3.31 7.70
N VAL A 137 9.69 3.77 8.89
CA VAL A 137 10.48 4.98 9.07
C VAL A 137 11.94 4.62 8.87
N LYS A 138 12.46 4.90 7.68
CA LYS A 138 13.86 4.72 7.32
C LYS A 138 14.44 6.10 7.00
N PRO A 139 15.43 6.60 7.76
CA PRO A 139 16.07 7.86 7.42
C PRO A 139 16.76 7.72 6.07
N ASP A 140 16.53 8.69 5.19
CA ASP A 140 17.26 8.83 3.94
C ASP A 140 18.60 9.54 4.19
N VAL A 141 19.54 9.42 3.24
CA VAL A 141 20.83 10.12 3.33
C VAL A 141 20.63 11.63 3.36
N GLU A 142 19.66 12.16 2.62
CA GLU A 142 19.33 13.59 2.64
C GLU A 142 18.79 14.05 4.00
N ASP A 143 18.11 13.18 4.74
CA ASP A 143 17.60 13.49 6.08
C ASP A 143 18.74 13.64 7.10
N LEU A 144 19.93 13.10 6.80
CA LEU A 144 21.11 13.19 7.66
C LEU A 144 21.92 14.47 7.43
N ARG A 145 21.65 15.21 6.35
CA ARG A 145 22.41 16.42 5.99
C ARG A 145 22.47 17.47 7.11
N PRO A 146 21.37 17.83 7.79
CA PRO A 146 21.44 18.78 8.91
C PRO A 146 22.33 18.31 10.06
N THR A 147 22.33 16.99 10.33
CA THR A 147 23.19 16.39 11.35
C THR A 147 24.67 16.47 10.93
N ALA A 148 24.94 16.26 9.63
CA ALA A 148 26.29 16.38 9.08
C ALA A 148 26.80 17.82 9.13
N ASP A 149 25.94 18.80 8.87
CA ASP A 149 26.28 20.23 8.93
C ASP A 149 26.67 20.64 10.36
N ILE A 150 25.85 20.27 11.37
CA ILE A 150 26.14 20.51 12.79
C ILE A 150 27.47 19.86 13.20
N TRP A 151 27.72 18.63 12.73
CA TRP A 151 28.99 17.95 13.00
C TRP A 151 30.18 18.66 12.36
N GLY A 152 30.00 19.23 11.16
CA GLY A 152 31.02 20.01 10.45
C GLY A 152 31.39 21.31 11.18
N GLU A 153 30.43 22.00 11.81
CA GLU A 153 30.67 23.22 12.60
C GLU A 153 31.63 22.96 13.77
N LEU A 154 31.51 21.80 14.42
CA LEU A 154 32.41 21.41 15.53
C LEU A 154 33.87 21.26 15.07
N ALA A 155 34.09 20.82 13.82
CA ALA A 155 35.43 20.61 13.27
C ALA A 155 36.12 21.92 12.83
N ILE A 156 35.36 23.01 12.65
CA ILE A 156 35.87 24.32 12.22
C ILE A 156 36.17 25.24 13.41
N ALA A 157 35.65 24.92 14.61
CA ALA A 157 35.93 25.70 15.82
C ALA A 157 37.46 25.76 16.06
N PRO A 158 38.09 26.94 16.03
CA PRO A 158 39.51 27.05 16.30
C PRO A 158 39.77 26.55 17.71
N ALA A 159 40.68 25.59 17.86
CA ALA A 159 41.14 25.13 19.16
C ALA A 159 41.53 26.36 19.99
N PRO A 160 41.01 26.53 21.22
CA PRO A 160 41.37 27.68 22.03
C PRO A 160 42.89 27.63 22.23
N LEU A 161 43.59 28.62 21.68
CA LEU A 161 45.01 28.83 21.93
C LEU A 161 45.18 28.95 23.44
N THR A 162 45.70 27.88 24.05
CA THR A 162 46.04 27.88 25.45
C THR A 162 47.36 28.65 25.53
N GLU A 163 47.30 29.96 25.70
CA GLU A 163 48.49 30.75 26.04
C GLU A 163 49.02 30.24 27.38
N ARG A 164 50.12 29.48 27.32
CA ARG A 164 50.87 29.09 28.50
C ARG A 164 51.66 30.32 28.96
N MET A 165 51.22 30.92 30.07
CA MET A 165 52.05 31.79 30.90
C MET A 165 53.03 30.97 31.73
#